data_AF-A0A1G2QM85-F1
#
_entry.id   AF-A0A1G2QM85-F1
#
_cell.length_a   1.000
_cell.length_b   1.000
_cell.length_c   1.000
_cell.angle_alpha   90.00
_cell.angle_beta   90.00
_cell.angle_gamma   90.00
#
_symmetry.space_group_name_H-M   'P 1'
#
loop_
_entity.id
_entity.type
_entity.pdbx_description
1 polymer ?
#
loop_
_entity_poly.entity_id
_entity_poly.type
_entity_poly.pdbx_seq_one_letter_code
_entity_poly.pdbx_strand_id
1 'polypeptide(L)' 'MFQEFFLKSMLKRQGMPEEQVDAMLGIVAKNPALFQTIAAEVKEKMDAGAEQSRAMMEVLRAHEEELRILKEGH' A
#
# COMPACT_ATOMS: atom_id res chain seq x y z
N MET A 1 -11.54 10.47 -5.09
CA MET A 1 -11.17 11.88 -5.35
C MET A 1 -10.55 12.59 -4.14
N PHE A 2 -11.30 12.94 -3.08
CA PHE A 2 -10.73 13.69 -1.94
C PHE A 2 -9.76 12.87 -1.08
N GLN A 3 -10.07 11.59 -0.85
CA GLN A 3 -9.22 10.68 -0.09
C GLN A 3 -7.91 10.35 -0.81
N GLU A 4 -7.94 10.15 -2.14
CA GLU A 4 -6.74 9.92 -2.95
C GLU A 4 -5.76 11.09 -2.88
N PHE A 5 -6.25 12.33 -2.89
CA PHE A 5 -5.39 13.51 -2.80
C PHE A 5 -4.71 13.62 -1.43
N PHE A 6 -5.44 13.33 -0.35
CA PHE A 6 -4.89 13.29 1.01
C PHE A 6 -3.87 12.14 1.18
N LEU A 7 -4.20 10.94 0.69
CA LEU A 7 -3.33 9.77 0.74
C LEU A 7 -2.06 9.99 -0.09
N LYS A 8 -2.19 10.53 -1.31
CA LYS A 8 -1.06 10.94 -2.17
C LYS A 8 -0.11 11.90 -1.46
N SER A 9 -0.67 12.91 -0.79
CA SER A 9 0.10 13.91 -0.06
C SER A 9 0.81 13.33 1.16
N MET A 10 0.16 12.39 1.87
CA MET A 10 0.77 11.68 3.00
C MET A 10 1.93 10.78 2.55
N LEU A 11 1.72 9.98 1.50
CA LEU A 11 2.72 9.04 0.98
C LEU A 11 3.94 9.79 0.41
N LYS A 12 3.74 10.90 -0.30
CA LYS A 12 4.85 11.78 -0.73
C LYS A 12 5.64 12.34 0.46
N ARG A 13 4.96 12.70 1.56
CA ARG A 13 5.63 13.18 2.79
C ARG A 13 6.41 12.07 3.50
N GLN A 14 6.03 10.80 3.34
CA GLN A 14 6.80 9.64 3.79
C GLN A 14 8.05 9.36 2.94
N GLY A 15 8.34 10.19 1.93
CA GLY A 15 9.50 10.05 1.06
C GLY A 15 9.30 9.04 -0.07
N MET A 16 8.06 8.61 -0.29
CA MET A 16 7.73 7.63 -1.32
C MET A 16 7.76 8.32 -2.71
N PRO A 17 8.48 7.76 -3.71
CA PRO A 17 8.56 8.33 -5.05
C PRO A 17 7.20 8.31 -5.75
N GLU A 18 6.96 9.28 -6.62
CA GLU A 18 5.63 9.55 -7.18
C GLU A 18 5.04 8.36 -7.95
N GLU A 19 5.87 7.60 -8.67
CA GLU A 19 5.47 6.36 -9.37
C GLU A 19 4.97 5.28 -8.40
N GLN A 20 5.56 5.20 -7.20
CA GLN A 20 5.15 4.24 -6.18
C GLN A 20 3.86 4.68 -5.49
N VAL A 21 3.66 6.00 -5.33
CA VAL A 21 2.42 6.58 -4.84
C VAL A 21 1.27 6.34 -5.81
N ASP A 22 1.47 6.59 -7.10
CA ASP A 22 0.44 6.36 -8.12
C ASP A 22 0.12 4.87 -8.30
N ALA A 23 1.11 3.98 -8.17
CA ALA A 23 0.88 2.54 -8.12
C ALA A 23 0.02 2.12 -6.91
N MET A 24 0.31 2.65 -5.73
CA MET A 24 -0.49 2.40 -4.52
C MET A 24 -1.93 2.92 -4.68
N LEU A 25 -2.11 4.12 -5.22
CA LEU A 25 -3.44 4.70 -5.48
C LEU A 25 -4.23 3.85 -6.49
N GLY A 26 -3.57 3.33 -7.53
CA GLY A 26 -4.19 2.41 -8.49
C GLY A 26 -4.67 1.10 -7.84
N ILE A 27 -3.89 0.55 -6.91
CA ILE A 27 -4.29 -0.64 -6.13
C ILE A 27 -5.48 -0.32 -5.23
N VAL A 28 -5.45 0.82 -4.50
CA VAL A 28 -6.56 1.25 -3.63
C VAL A 28 -7.84 1.45 -4.44
N ALA A 29 -7.75 2.04 -5.63
CA ALA A 29 -8.89 2.26 -6.50
C ALA A 29 -9.48 0.94 -7.04
N LYS A 30 -8.64 -0.05 -7.36
CA LYS A 30 -9.08 -1.36 -7.85
C LYS A 30 -9.62 -2.26 -6.73
N ASN A 31 -8.98 -2.25 -5.56
CA ASN A 31 -9.36 -3.07 -4.42
C ASN A 31 -9.06 -2.35 -3.09
N PRO A 32 -10.00 -1.53 -2.58
CA PRO A 32 -9.82 -0.80 -1.34
C PRO A 32 -9.77 -1.72 -0.11
N ALA A 33 -10.37 -2.92 -0.18
CA ALA A 33 -10.34 -3.90 0.91
C ALA A 33 -8.95 -4.51 1.09
N LEU A 34 -8.29 -4.85 -0.02
CA LEU A 34 -6.90 -5.32 0.00
C LEU A 34 -5.97 -4.25 0.59
N PHE A 35 -6.13 -2.98 0.20
CA PHE A 35 -5.33 -1.89 0.78
C PHE A 35 -5.54 -1.75 2.29
N GLN A 36 -6.79 -1.80 2.78
CA GLN A 36 -7.08 -1.75 4.20
C GLN A 36 -6.43 -2.92 4.97
N THR A 37 -6.45 -4.11 4.37
CA THR A 37 -5.80 -5.31 4.93
C THR A 37 -4.29 -5.09 5.03
N ILE A 38 -3.64 -4.67 3.93
CA ILE A 38 -2.20 -4.36 3.90
C ILE A 38 -1.86 -3.30 4.95
N ALA A 39 -2.63 -2.22 5.04
CA ALA A 39 -2.39 -1.14 6.00
C ALA A 39 -2.51 -1.62 7.46
N ALA A 40 -3.49 -2.50 7.75
CA ALA A 40 -3.66 -3.09 9.07
C ALA A 40 -2.48 -3.99 9.43
N GLU A 41 -2.04 -4.87 8.52
CA GLU A 41 -0.91 -5.77 8.75
C GLU A 41 0.43 -5.04 8.89
N VAL A 42 0.66 -4.02 8.07
CA VAL A 42 1.86 -3.18 8.18
C VAL A 42 1.88 -2.47 9.53
N LYS A 43 0.73 -1.92 9.95
CA LYS A 43 0.59 -1.31 11.27
C LYS A 43 0.85 -2.31 12.39
N GLU A 44 0.30 -3.52 12.30
CA GLU A 44 0.53 -4.58 13.29
C GLU A 44 2.01 -4.95 13.40
N LYS A 45 2.71 -5.10 12.27
CA LYS A 45 4.16 -5.34 12.25
C LYS A 45 4.96 -4.17 12.83
N MET A 46 4.58 -2.93 12.52
CA MET A 46 5.20 -1.74 13.10
C MET A 46 4.98 -1.67 14.63
N ASP A 47 3.77 -1.96 15.08
CA ASP A 47 3.40 -2.00 16.50
C ASP A 47 4.15 -3.15 17.23
N ALA A 48 4.49 -4.24 16.51
CA ALA A 48 5.37 -5.32 16.97
C ALA A 48 6.88 -4.96 16.94
N GLY A 49 7.25 -3.75 16.52
CA GLY A 49 8.63 -3.24 16.50
C GLY A 49 9.38 -3.43 15.19
N ALA A 50 8.71 -3.84 14.10
CA ALA A 50 9.33 -3.88 12.79
C ALA A 50 9.51 -2.48 12.20
N GLU A 51 10.61 -2.28 11.49
CA GLU A 51 10.87 -1.04 10.74
C GLU A 51 9.87 -0.92 9.58
N GLN A 52 9.35 0.29 9.34
CA GLN A 52 8.25 0.53 8.42
C GLN A 52 8.51 -0.02 7.01
N SER A 53 9.72 0.19 6.47
CA SER A 53 10.09 -0.29 5.14
C SER A 53 10.06 -1.82 5.07
N ARG A 54 10.58 -2.49 6.11
CA ARG A 54 10.56 -3.95 6.23
C ARG A 54 9.14 -4.51 6.38
N ALA A 55 8.33 -3.92 7.25
CA ALA A 55 6.94 -4.31 7.46
C ALA A 55 6.14 -4.21 6.14
N MET A 56 6.30 -3.09 5.43
CA MET A 56 5.68 -2.88 4.12
C MET A 56 6.11 -3.95 3.12
N MET A 57 7.42 -4.24 3.03
CA MET A 57 7.92 -5.26 2.10
C MET A 57 7.39 -6.66 2.41
N GLU A 58 7.33 -7.04 3.69
CA GLU A 58 6.84 -8.36 4.09
C GLU A 58 5.35 -8.54 3.76
N VAL A 59 4.52 -7.52 4.03
CA VAL A 59 3.07 -7.57 3.74
C VAL A 59 2.81 -7.50 2.24
N LEU A 60 3.50 -6.64 1.51
CA LEU A 60 3.38 -6.59 0.04
C LEU A 60 3.79 -7.91 -0.61
N ARG A 61 4.80 -8.61 -0.08
CA ARG A 61 5.15 -9.97 -0.51
C ARG A 61 4.06 -10.99 -0.20
N ALA A 62 3.46 -10.91 0.99
CA ALA A 62 2.37 -11.80 1.37
C ALA A 62 1.16 -11.67 0.42
N HIS A 63 0.90 -10.45 -0.04
CA HIS A 63 -0.18 -10.14 -0.99
C HIS A 63 0.28 -9.98 -2.44
N GLU A 64 1.50 -10.40 -2.79
CA GLU A 64 2.07 -10.20 -4.13
C GLU A 64 1.19 -10.85 -5.21
N GLU A 65 0.67 -12.04 -4.93
CA GLU A 65 -0.25 -12.78 -5.81
C GLU A 65 -1.54 -11.99 -6.08
N GLU A 66 -2.16 -11.43 -5.04
CA GLU A 66 -3.39 -10.64 -5.15
C GLU A 66 -3.15 -9.32 -5.90
N LEU A 67 -2.03 -8.65 -5.59
CA LEU A 67 -1.60 -7.45 -6.28
C LEU A 67 -1.31 -7.72 -7.76
N ARG A 68 -0.74 -8.89 -8.07
CA ARG A 68 -0.47 -9.33 -9.45
C ARG A 68 -1.77 -9.60 -10.20
N ILE A 69 -2.73 -10.31 -9.59
CA ILE A 69 -4.06 -10.53 -10.18
C ILE A 69 -4.77 -9.19 -10.46
N LEU A 70 -4.67 -8.21 -9.56
CA LEU A 70 -5.24 -6.88 -9.78
C LEU A 70 -4.52 -6.08 -10.88
N LYS A 71 -3.23 -6.33 -11.13
CA LYS A 71 -2.48 -5.73 -12.23
C LYS A 71 -2.78 -6.39 -13.58
N GLU A 72 -2.89 -7.72 -13.61
CA GLU A 72 -3.09 -8.53 -14.83
C GLU A 72 -4.57 -8.71 -15.21
N GLY A 73 -5.50 -8.42 -14.28
CA GLY A 73 -6.92 -8.37 -14.55
C GLY A 73 -7.29 -7.15 -15.41
N HIS A 74 -7.41 -7.40 -16.72
CA HIS A 74 -7.96 -6.52 -17.75
C HIS A 74 -9.45 -6.26 -17.58
#